data_AF-A0A1H0XC45-F1
#
_entry.id   AF-A0A1H0XC45-F1
#
_cell.length_a   1.000
_cell.length_b   1.000
_cell.length_c   1.000
_cell.angle_alpha   90.00
_cell.angle_beta   90.00
_cell.angle_gamma   90.00
#
_symmetry.space_group_name_H-M   'P 1'
#
loop_
_entity.id
_entity.type
_entity.pdbx_description
1 polymer ?
#
loop_
_entity_poly.entity_id
_entity_poly.type
_entity_poly.pdbx_seq_one_letter_code
_entity_poly.pdbx_strand_id
1 'polypeptide(L)'
;MKKSTFLYSLLLLSAFTSCQKDHPVKVDTTGNKPPVIAAVHDSVSYTVDGKTYMANSYSAYSSGTEQVNQKVIFPDSKNLSNYELVGNPDSVLYFQRNTISSDGASLQVLFLKKYPKWHKNDGIIYFPALKDLLTQFTIGKYPYAEDFERENSENGIAMVISANGRSYASYSPFDLSRPTQLKPGFQKNSTFEIISFTRVTSGGYNLEAKFSAVVVDGFTEEQKKLENGYLRLYFTPFVAAE
;
A
#
# COMPACT_ATOMS: atom_id res chain seq x y z
N MET A 1 -40.11 31.52 73.69
CA MET A 1 -41.42 31.48 73.00
C MET A 1 -41.20 30.78 71.66
N LYS A 2 -41.43 29.46 71.58
CA LYS A 2 -42.64 28.81 71.03
C LYS A 2 -43.16 29.42 69.73
N LYS A 3 -43.07 28.63 68.65
CA LYS A 3 -43.99 28.38 67.51
C LYS A 3 -43.12 28.06 66.28
N SER A 4 -43.41 27.10 65.42
CA SER A 4 -44.47 26.11 65.35
C SER A 4 -44.02 25.05 64.35
N THR A 5 -44.11 23.79 64.75
CA THR A 5 -44.18 22.62 63.87
C THR A 5 -45.48 22.69 63.06
N PHE A 6 -45.44 22.32 61.78
CA PHE A 6 -46.44 21.55 61.00
C PHE A 6 -46.56 22.00 59.54
N LEU A 7 -46.11 21.12 58.65
CA LEU A 7 -46.61 20.82 57.30
C LEU A 7 -45.54 19.89 56.68
N TYR A 8 -45.36 18.69 57.22
CA TYR A 8 -46.07 17.48 56.79
C TYR A 8 -46.52 17.49 55.33
N SER A 9 -45.91 16.55 54.59
CA SER A 9 -46.53 15.72 53.57
C SER A 9 -47.04 16.41 52.31
N LEU A 10 -46.15 16.62 51.34
CA LEU A 10 -46.33 16.10 49.97
C LEU A 10 -45.07 16.36 49.15
N LEU A 11 -44.18 15.38 49.03
CA LEU A 11 -43.42 15.09 47.81
C LEU A 11 -42.59 13.82 48.02
N LEU A 12 -43.34 12.73 48.18
CA LEU A 12 -43.01 11.48 47.50
C LEU A 12 -42.88 11.81 46.01
N LEU A 13 -41.65 11.99 45.52
CA LEU A 13 -41.19 11.54 44.20
C LEU A 13 -39.72 11.97 43.98
N SER A 14 -38.80 11.14 44.44
CA SER A 14 -37.51 10.92 43.78
C SER A 14 -36.81 9.79 44.51
N ALA A 15 -37.27 8.58 44.22
CA ALA A 15 -36.50 7.36 44.44
C ALA A 15 -35.24 7.42 43.57
N PHE A 16 -34.15 7.99 44.08
CA PHE A 16 -32.82 7.62 43.65
C PHE A 16 -32.42 6.38 44.44
N THR A 17 -32.89 5.23 43.97
CA THR A 17 -32.31 3.93 44.32
C THR A 17 -30.89 3.91 43.77
N SER A 18 -29.93 4.39 44.55
CA SER A 18 -28.53 4.00 44.43
C SER A 18 -28.42 2.53 44.85
N CYS A 19 -28.84 1.64 43.94
CA CYS A 19 -28.48 0.24 44.00
C CYS A 19 -26.99 0.14 43.68
N GLN A 20 -26.16 0.12 44.72
CA GLN A 20 -24.87 -0.54 44.65
C GLN A 20 -25.14 -2.01 44.34
N LYS A 21 -25.12 -2.37 43.06
CA LYS A 21 -24.81 -3.73 42.67
C LYS A 21 -23.29 -3.82 42.64
N ASP A 22 -22.74 -4.38 43.71
CA ASP A 22 -21.44 -5.04 43.66
C ASP A 22 -21.53 -6.13 42.60
N HIS A 23 -21.18 -5.76 41.37
CA HIS A 23 -20.70 -6.72 40.41
C HIS A 23 -19.25 -6.99 40.80
N PRO A 24 -18.91 -8.19 41.32
CA PRO A 24 -17.51 -8.55 41.34
C PRO A 24 -17.08 -8.51 39.88
N VAL A 25 -16.21 -7.56 39.56
CA VAL A 25 -15.39 -7.62 38.36
C VAL A 25 -14.74 -8.98 38.45
N LYS A 26 -15.17 -9.92 37.59
CA LYS A 26 -14.39 -11.11 37.32
C LYS A 26 -13.09 -10.57 36.75
N VAL A 27 -12.11 -10.39 37.64
CA VAL A 27 -10.71 -10.28 37.25
C VAL A 27 -10.47 -11.57 36.51
N ASP A 28 -10.35 -11.47 35.19
CA ASP A 28 -9.87 -12.55 34.37
C ASP A 28 -8.43 -12.81 34.81
N THR A 29 -8.27 -13.77 35.71
CA THR A 29 -6.98 -14.30 36.15
C THR A 29 -6.40 -15.28 35.14
N THR A 30 -6.79 -15.21 33.87
CA THR A 30 -6.03 -15.82 32.78
C THR A 30 -5.01 -14.80 32.28
N GLY A 31 -3.74 -15.15 32.46
CA GLY A 31 -2.64 -14.19 32.53
C GLY A 31 -2.48 -13.28 31.30
N ASN A 32 -1.90 -12.12 31.57
CA ASN A 32 -1.40 -11.10 30.64
C ASN A 32 -0.61 -11.69 29.45
N LYS A 33 -1.29 -12.35 28.52
CA LYS A 33 -0.75 -12.58 27.19
C LYS A 33 -1.08 -11.35 26.37
N PRO A 34 -0.09 -10.73 25.71
CA PRO A 34 -0.35 -9.62 24.81
C PRO A 34 -1.40 -10.03 23.77
N PRO A 35 -2.25 -9.09 23.30
CA PRO A 35 -3.31 -9.40 22.35
C PRO A 35 -2.73 -10.09 21.11
N VAL A 36 -3.34 -11.21 20.72
CA VAL A 36 -2.92 -11.97 19.54
C VAL A 36 -3.40 -11.24 18.29
N ILE A 37 -2.46 -10.77 17.48
CA ILE A 37 -2.74 -10.14 16.19
C ILE A 37 -2.62 -11.24 15.14
N ALA A 38 -3.75 -11.59 14.52
CA ALA A 38 -3.84 -12.61 13.48
C ALA A 38 -3.48 -12.06 12.10
N ALA A 39 -2.96 -12.93 11.22
CA ALA A 39 -2.73 -12.60 9.81
C ALA A 39 -4.06 -12.29 9.12
N VAL A 40 -4.09 -11.23 8.31
CA VAL A 40 -5.26 -10.91 7.48
C VAL A 40 -5.25 -11.72 6.19
N HIS A 41 -6.43 -11.91 5.61
CA HIS A 41 -6.52 -12.37 4.22
C HIS A 41 -6.33 -11.18 3.28
N ASP A 42 -5.51 -11.36 2.25
CA ASP A 42 -5.29 -10.35 1.22
C ASP A 42 -6.60 -10.01 0.52
N SER A 43 -6.83 -8.73 0.31
CA SER A 43 -8.02 -8.26 -0.40
C SER A 43 -7.84 -6.87 -0.94
N VAL A 44 -8.56 -6.57 -2.00
CA VAL A 44 -8.59 -5.25 -2.62
C VAL A 44 -10.01 -4.91 -3.07
N SER A 45 -10.38 -3.64 -2.95
CA SER A 45 -11.55 -3.07 -3.60
C SER A 45 -11.22 -1.71 -4.21
N TYR A 46 -11.80 -1.38 -5.36
CA TYR A 46 -11.67 -0.08 -6.01
C TYR A 46 -12.85 0.21 -6.93
N THR A 47 -13.07 1.48 -7.26
CA THR A 47 -14.12 1.92 -8.18
C THR A 47 -13.50 2.56 -9.43
N VAL A 48 -13.99 2.17 -10.61
CA VAL A 48 -13.67 2.81 -11.91
C VAL A 48 -14.97 3.02 -12.66
N ASP A 49 -15.20 4.23 -13.17
CA ASP A 49 -16.41 4.62 -13.91
C ASP A 49 -17.72 4.27 -13.15
N GLY A 50 -17.71 4.46 -11.82
CA GLY A 50 -18.85 4.16 -10.95
C GLY A 50 -19.08 2.66 -10.65
N LYS A 51 -18.29 1.75 -11.23
CA LYS A 51 -18.37 0.31 -10.96
C LYS A 51 -17.30 -0.12 -9.96
N THR A 52 -17.72 -0.86 -8.93
CA THR A 52 -16.82 -1.42 -7.91
C THR A 52 -16.29 -2.78 -8.34
N TYR A 53 -14.99 -2.96 -8.15
CA TYR A 53 -14.24 -4.19 -8.37
C TYR A 53 -13.70 -4.66 -7.04
N MET A 54 -13.69 -5.98 -6.83
CA MET A 54 -13.18 -6.59 -5.61
C MET A 54 -12.41 -7.85 -5.98
N ALA A 55 -11.27 -8.05 -5.32
CA ALA A 55 -10.50 -9.28 -5.47
C ALA A 55 -9.94 -9.76 -4.13
N ASN A 56 -10.02 -11.07 -3.92
CA ASN A 56 -9.59 -11.77 -2.71
C ASN A 56 -9.40 -13.28 -2.91
N SER A 57 -9.29 -13.78 -4.14
CA SER A 57 -9.28 -15.24 -4.39
C SER A 57 -7.88 -15.80 -4.60
N TYR A 58 -6.99 -15.03 -5.21
CA TYR A 58 -5.61 -15.40 -5.48
C TYR A 58 -4.68 -14.28 -5.05
N SER A 59 -3.58 -14.66 -4.41
CA SER A 59 -2.49 -13.78 -4.03
C SER A 59 -1.15 -14.31 -4.52
N ALA A 60 -0.33 -13.42 -5.07
CA ALA A 60 1.05 -13.69 -5.41
C ALA A 60 1.96 -12.57 -4.91
N TYR A 61 3.17 -12.97 -4.52
CA TYR A 61 4.23 -12.08 -4.06
C TYR A 61 5.47 -12.31 -4.91
N SER A 62 6.14 -11.23 -5.29
CA SER A 62 7.48 -11.29 -5.88
C SER A 62 8.24 -10.01 -5.56
N SER A 63 9.56 -10.04 -5.77
CA SER A 63 10.41 -8.87 -5.69
C SER A 63 11.43 -8.89 -6.80
N GLY A 64 11.97 -7.72 -7.11
CA GLY A 64 12.97 -7.57 -8.15
C GLY A 64 13.65 -6.22 -8.07
N THR A 65 14.53 -5.97 -9.04
CA THR A 65 15.33 -4.75 -9.09
C THR A 65 15.43 -4.23 -10.51
N GLU A 66 15.26 -2.93 -10.66
CA GLU A 66 15.45 -2.18 -11.90
C GLU A 66 16.66 -1.24 -11.79
N GLN A 67 17.16 -0.77 -12.94
CA GLN A 67 18.12 0.33 -12.96
C GLN A 67 17.42 1.65 -12.59
N VAL A 68 18.10 2.53 -11.85
CA VAL A 68 17.55 3.85 -11.48
C VAL A 68 18.03 4.95 -12.40
N ASN A 69 17.23 6.00 -12.57
CA ASN A 69 17.56 7.19 -13.36
C ASN A 69 18.04 6.82 -14.78
N GLN A 70 17.32 5.89 -15.41
CA GLN A 70 17.66 5.38 -16.74
C GLN A 70 17.63 6.48 -17.78
N LYS A 71 18.54 6.37 -18.75
CA LYS A 71 18.62 7.24 -19.91
C LYS A 71 18.84 6.39 -21.16
N VAL A 72 18.27 6.85 -22.27
CA VAL A 72 18.60 6.32 -23.59
C VAL A 72 19.94 6.90 -24.02
N ILE A 73 20.87 6.03 -24.41
CA ILE A 73 22.07 6.43 -25.16
C ILE A 73 22.05 5.77 -26.53
N PHE A 74 22.64 6.43 -27.52
CA PHE A 74 22.81 5.91 -28.87
C PHE A 74 24.31 5.73 -29.13
N PRO A 75 24.86 4.51 -28.94
CA PRO A 75 26.28 4.24 -29.16
C PRO A 75 26.72 4.59 -30.59
N ASP A 76 25.82 4.40 -31.56
CA ASP A 76 25.96 4.86 -32.93
C ASP A 76 24.89 5.90 -33.24
N SER A 77 25.29 7.17 -33.36
CA SER A 77 24.39 8.28 -33.66
C SER A 77 23.75 8.21 -35.05
N LYS A 78 24.24 7.33 -35.93
CA LYS A 78 23.66 7.11 -37.27
C LYS A 78 22.62 5.98 -37.28
N ASN A 79 22.56 5.15 -36.24
CA ASN A 79 21.61 4.07 -36.11
C ASN A 79 20.78 4.21 -34.82
N LEU A 80 19.77 5.09 -34.86
CA LEU A 80 18.88 5.35 -33.74
C LEU A 80 18.00 4.15 -33.33
N SER A 81 17.98 3.08 -34.11
CA SER A 81 17.31 1.82 -33.71
C SER A 81 18.16 0.97 -32.75
N ASN A 82 19.48 1.23 -32.68
CA ASN A 82 20.39 0.60 -31.74
C ASN A 82 20.63 1.53 -30.55
N TYR A 83 19.74 1.46 -29.57
CA TYR A 83 19.85 2.23 -28.33
C TYR A 83 20.18 1.32 -27.14
N GLU A 84 20.83 1.90 -26.13
CA GLU A 84 21.06 1.25 -24.84
C GLU A 84 20.37 2.04 -23.73
N LEU A 85 19.92 1.33 -22.69
CA LEU A 85 19.43 1.93 -21.45
C LEU A 85 20.53 1.88 -20.40
N VAL A 86 20.92 3.05 -19.91
CA VAL A 86 21.96 3.19 -18.89
C VAL A 86 21.38 3.93 -17.68
N GLY A 87 21.38 3.27 -16.54
CA GLY A 87 21.03 3.87 -15.25
C GLY A 87 22.23 4.23 -14.38
N ASN A 88 21.96 4.68 -13.16
CA ASN A 88 22.99 5.00 -12.18
C ASN A 88 23.71 3.72 -11.71
N PRO A 89 25.06 3.67 -11.78
CA PRO A 89 25.81 2.47 -11.45
C PRO A 89 25.80 2.12 -9.95
N ASP A 90 25.57 3.09 -9.08
CA ASP A 90 25.73 2.98 -7.62
C ASP A 90 24.42 2.74 -6.87
N SER A 91 23.30 2.58 -7.59
CA SER A 91 21.99 2.40 -6.98
C SER A 91 21.11 1.44 -7.79
N VAL A 92 20.11 0.88 -7.12
CA VAL A 92 19.06 0.06 -7.75
C VAL A 92 17.70 0.53 -7.27
N LEU A 93 16.68 0.33 -8.09
CA LEU A 93 15.28 0.48 -7.69
C LEU A 93 14.82 -0.90 -7.28
N TYR A 94 14.69 -1.15 -5.98
CA TYR A 94 14.07 -2.36 -5.50
C TYR A 94 12.56 -2.21 -5.54
N PHE A 95 11.86 -3.28 -5.93
CA PHE A 95 10.41 -3.34 -5.86
C PHE A 95 9.91 -4.60 -5.16
N GLN A 96 8.86 -4.44 -4.37
CA GLN A 96 8.02 -5.55 -3.90
C GLN A 96 6.67 -5.49 -4.62
N ARG A 97 6.36 -6.54 -5.35
CA ARG A 97 5.11 -6.71 -6.11
C ARG A 97 4.18 -7.65 -5.38
N ASN A 98 2.95 -7.19 -5.13
CA ASN A 98 1.86 -8.01 -4.60
C ASN A 98 0.72 -7.98 -5.61
N THR A 99 0.23 -9.15 -6.02
CA THR A 99 -0.89 -9.29 -6.94
C THR A 99 -2.04 -9.97 -6.23
N ILE A 100 -3.22 -9.35 -6.27
CA ILE A 100 -4.47 -9.90 -5.76
C ILE A 100 -5.44 -9.98 -6.94
N SER A 101 -6.10 -11.12 -7.12
CA SER A 101 -7.08 -11.28 -8.21
C SER A 101 -8.27 -12.17 -7.82
N SER A 102 -9.37 -11.93 -8.52
CA SER A 102 -10.61 -12.70 -8.55
C SER A 102 -11.18 -12.60 -9.98
N ASP A 103 -12.26 -13.31 -10.26
CA ASP A 103 -12.88 -13.23 -11.58
C ASP A 103 -13.29 -11.79 -11.92
N GLY A 104 -12.78 -11.28 -13.04
CA GLY A 104 -13.05 -9.91 -13.53
C GLY A 104 -12.38 -8.76 -12.79
N ALA A 105 -11.52 -9.01 -11.78
CA ALA A 105 -10.82 -7.97 -11.03
C ALA A 105 -9.41 -8.40 -10.62
N SER A 106 -8.44 -7.51 -10.79
CA SER A 106 -7.07 -7.71 -10.32
C SER A 106 -6.43 -6.39 -9.97
N LEU A 107 -5.58 -6.42 -8.94
CA LEU A 107 -4.66 -5.35 -8.61
C LEU A 107 -3.28 -5.95 -8.42
N GLN A 108 -2.31 -5.35 -9.07
CA GLN A 108 -0.90 -5.47 -8.77
C GLN A 108 -0.45 -4.14 -8.17
N VAL A 109 0.10 -4.19 -6.95
CA VAL A 109 0.73 -3.02 -6.30
C VAL A 109 2.22 -3.30 -6.15
N LEU A 110 3.03 -2.31 -6.52
CA LEU A 110 4.47 -2.32 -6.40
C LEU A 110 4.89 -1.23 -5.41
N PHE A 111 5.59 -1.63 -4.36
CA PHE A 111 6.27 -0.72 -3.44
C PHE A 111 7.69 -0.54 -3.94
N LEU A 112 8.07 0.70 -4.26
CA LEU A 112 9.28 1.05 -4.97
C LEU A 112 10.20 1.88 -4.08
N LYS A 113 11.46 1.45 -3.94
CA LYS A 113 12.46 2.24 -3.21
C LYS A 113 13.85 2.05 -3.78
N LYS A 114 14.52 3.19 -3.98
CA LYS A 114 15.93 3.25 -4.36
C LYS A 114 16.82 2.92 -3.18
N TYR A 115 17.75 2.02 -3.42
CA TYR A 115 18.80 1.67 -2.49
C TYR A 115 20.17 1.88 -3.14
N PRO A 116 21.15 2.42 -2.40
CA PRO A 116 22.54 2.36 -2.84
C PRO A 116 22.99 0.90 -2.91
N LYS A 117 23.83 0.58 -3.89
CA LYS A 117 24.48 -0.73 -3.98
C LYS A 117 25.61 -0.76 -2.94
N TRP A 118 25.33 -1.28 -1.75
CA TRP A 118 26.38 -1.53 -0.76
C TRP A 118 26.96 -2.93 -0.97
N HIS A 119 28.22 -2.97 -1.36
CA HIS A 119 29.01 -4.17 -1.66
C HIS A 119 28.51 -5.01 -2.84
N LYS A 120 29.46 -5.73 -3.46
CA LYS A 120 29.22 -6.71 -4.51
C LYS A 120 28.34 -7.84 -3.94
N ASN A 121 27.03 -7.64 -3.90
CA ASN A 121 26.13 -8.78 -3.90
C ASN A 121 26.33 -9.43 -5.27
N ASP A 122 27.16 -10.48 -5.31
CA ASP A 122 27.42 -11.29 -6.51
C ASP A 122 26.17 -12.11 -6.93
N GLY A 123 25.04 -11.92 -6.25
CA GLY A 123 23.73 -12.47 -6.60
C GLY A 123 23.05 -11.71 -7.74
N ILE A 124 22.18 -12.41 -8.48
CA ILE A 124 21.47 -11.87 -9.66
C ILE A 124 20.50 -10.73 -9.28
N ILE A 125 20.03 -10.68 -8.03
CA ILE A 125 19.04 -9.70 -7.53
C ILE A 125 19.56 -9.07 -6.23
N TYR A 126 19.49 -7.74 -6.14
CA TYR A 126 19.80 -7.01 -4.91
C TYR A 126 18.62 -7.06 -3.93
N PHE A 127 18.88 -7.48 -2.69
CA PHE A 127 17.90 -7.46 -1.59
C PHE A 127 18.36 -6.49 -0.49
N PRO A 128 17.56 -5.48 -0.13
CA PRO A 128 17.87 -4.64 1.02
C PRO A 128 17.77 -5.45 2.32
N ALA A 129 18.56 -5.07 3.33
CA ALA A 129 18.45 -5.64 4.67
C ALA A 129 17.02 -5.47 5.20
N LEU A 130 16.51 -6.43 5.99
CA LEU A 130 15.12 -6.44 6.45
C LEU A 130 14.72 -5.11 7.12
N LYS A 131 15.59 -4.54 7.96
CA LYS A 131 15.33 -3.26 8.62
C LYS A 131 15.07 -2.14 7.61
N ASP A 132 15.85 -2.10 6.53
CA ASP A 132 15.73 -1.09 5.48
C ASP A 132 14.56 -1.38 4.54
N LEU A 133 14.24 -2.64 4.29
CA LEU A 133 13.05 -3.07 3.56
C LEU A 133 11.78 -2.59 4.26
N LEU A 134 11.67 -2.79 5.57
CA LEU A 134 10.48 -2.44 6.35
C LEU A 134 10.17 -0.93 6.33
N THR A 135 11.15 -0.08 6.05
CA THR A 135 10.92 1.37 5.89
C THR A 135 10.09 1.71 4.64
N GLN A 136 9.86 0.78 3.72
CA GLN A 136 8.95 0.96 2.59
C GLN A 136 7.48 0.94 3.02
N PHE A 137 7.16 0.37 4.19
CA PHE A 137 5.79 0.10 4.64
C PHE A 137 5.36 0.94 5.85
N THR A 138 6.07 2.02 6.16
CA THR A 138 5.70 2.93 7.25
C THR A 138 4.31 3.55 7.04
N ILE A 139 3.57 3.77 8.13
CA ILE A 139 2.28 4.47 8.06
C ILE A 139 2.49 5.89 7.51
N GLY A 140 1.68 6.28 6.54
CA GLY A 140 1.74 7.60 5.92
C GLY A 140 1.40 7.60 4.43
N LYS A 141 1.54 8.78 3.82
CA LYS A 141 1.28 9.01 2.40
C LYS A 141 2.51 8.70 1.55
N TYR A 142 2.26 8.09 0.40
CA TYR A 142 3.27 7.72 -0.57
C TYR A 142 2.95 8.38 -1.92
N PRO A 143 3.96 8.91 -2.62
CA PRO A 143 3.80 9.35 -3.99
C PRO A 143 3.59 8.15 -4.92
N TYR A 144 2.99 8.39 -6.07
CA TYR A 144 3.04 7.45 -7.19
C TYR A 144 4.34 7.67 -7.97
N ALA A 145 4.97 6.59 -8.41
CA ALA A 145 6.09 6.65 -9.33
C ALA A 145 5.55 6.68 -10.77
N GLU A 146 5.46 7.87 -11.34
CA GLU A 146 4.83 8.10 -12.66
C GLU A 146 5.66 7.53 -13.82
N ASP A 147 6.98 7.39 -13.59
CA ASP A 147 8.02 6.99 -14.54
C ASP A 147 8.56 5.58 -14.30
N PHE A 148 7.82 4.75 -13.54
CA PHE A 148 8.19 3.36 -13.32
C PHE A 148 8.30 2.60 -14.66
N GLU A 149 9.31 1.74 -14.79
CA GLU A 149 9.71 1.05 -16.05
C GLU A 149 10.20 1.99 -17.18
N ARG A 150 10.34 3.29 -16.90
CA ARG A 150 10.95 4.28 -17.81
C ARG A 150 12.24 4.85 -17.22
N GLU A 151 12.20 6.07 -16.71
CA GLU A 151 13.35 6.71 -16.07
C GLU A 151 13.64 6.13 -14.69
N ASN A 152 12.66 5.50 -14.02
CA ASN A 152 12.81 4.91 -12.69
C ASN A 152 13.48 5.91 -11.70
N SER A 153 13.03 7.16 -11.74
CA SER A 153 13.61 8.26 -10.96
C SER A 153 12.92 8.44 -9.62
N GLU A 154 11.75 7.85 -9.41
CA GLU A 154 10.93 8.06 -8.22
C GLU A 154 10.90 6.84 -7.27
N ASN A 155 10.85 7.11 -5.96
CA ASN A 155 10.37 6.13 -4.99
C ASN A 155 8.84 6.24 -4.93
N GLY A 156 8.16 5.22 -4.41
CA GLY A 156 6.73 5.33 -4.13
C GLY A 156 5.96 4.08 -4.52
N ILE A 157 4.82 4.29 -5.16
CA ILE A 157 3.88 3.24 -5.53
C ILE A 157 3.68 3.22 -7.03
N ALA A 158 3.69 2.03 -7.62
CA ALA A 158 3.13 1.78 -8.94
C ALA A 158 2.01 0.76 -8.83
N MET A 159 0.99 0.88 -9.67
CA MET A 159 -0.15 -0.04 -9.68
C MET A 159 -0.54 -0.42 -11.09
N VAL A 160 -0.97 -1.66 -11.27
CA VAL A 160 -1.67 -2.15 -12.45
C VAL A 160 -2.98 -2.77 -11.98
N ILE A 161 -4.08 -2.42 -12.63
CA ILE A 161 -5.39 -2.99 -12.33
C ILE A 161 -6.03 -3.58 -13.58
N SER A 162 -6.94 -4.53 -13.40
CA SER A 162 -7.90 -4.87 -14.44
C SER A 162 -9.28 -4.27 -14.14
N ALA A 163 -9.89 -3.66 -15.15
CA ALA A 163 -11.26 -3.16 -15.08
C ALA A 163 -11.91 -3.32 -16.46
N ASN A 164 -13.17 -3.75 -16.51
CA ASN A 164 -13.91 -3.97 -17.76
C ASN A 164 -13.14 -4.83 -18.80
N GLY A 165 -12.38 -5.84 -18.36
CA GLY A 165 -11.59 -6.71 -19.24
C GLY A 165 -10.36 -6.04 -19.87
N ARG A 166 -9.99 -4.83 -19.42
CA ARG A 166 -8.78 -4.10 -19.83
C ARG A 166 -7.82 -3.93 -18.68
N SER A 167 -6.54 -3.74 -19.01
CA SER A 167 -5.48 -3.44 -18.05
C SER A 167 -5.19 -1.95 -18.04
N TYR A 168 -5.06 -1.38 -16.84
CA TYR A 168 -4.72 0.02 -16.64
C TYR A 168 -3.56 0.16 -15.66
N ALA A 169 -2.65 1.11 -15.89
CA ALA A 169 -1.48 1.34 -15.05
C ALA A 169 -1.48 2.74 -14.43
N SER A 170 -0.91 2.92 -13.24
CA SER A 170 -0.74 4.24 -12.60
C SER A 170 0.51 5.00 -13.10
N TYR A 171 1.17 4.48 -14.12
CA TYR A 171 2.41 4.96 -14.72
C TYR A 171 2.32 4.77 -16.25
N SER A 172 3.23 5.37 -17.02
CA SER A 172 3.22 5.16 -18.47
C SER A 172 3.62 3.72 -18.81
N PRO A 173 2.81 2.98 -19.59
CA PRO A 173 3.11 1.59 -19.97
C PRO A 173 4.14 1.49 -21.11
N PHE A 174 4.59 2.62 -21.66
CA PHE A 174 5.54 2.66 -22.76
C PHE A 174 6.97 2.79 -22.25
N ASP A 175 7.89 2.06 -22.88
CA ASP A 175 9.31 2.17 -22.57
C ASP A 175 9.91 3.55 -22.93
N LEU A 176 11.13 3.79 -22.46
CA LEU A 176 11.85 5.05 -22.60
C LEU A 176 12.17 5.43 -24.07
N SER A 177 12.15 4.47 -25.01
CA SER A 177 12.37 4.74 -26.43
C SER A 177 11.14 5.36 -27.11
N ARG A 178 9.98 5.27 -26.47
CA ARG A 178 8.71 5.80 -26.99
C ARG A 178 8.28 7.03 -26.18
N PRO A 179 7.84 8.11 -26.84
CA PRO A 179 7.30 9.27 -26.13
C PRO A 179 6.00 8.88 -25.42
N THR A 180 5.86 9.29 -24.17
CA THR A 180 4.58 9.24 -23.44
C THR A 180 3.75 10.50 -23.74
N GLN A 181 2.43 10.33 -23.79
CA GLN A 181 1.46 11.43 -23.86
C GLN A 181 1.11 11.97 -22.47
N LEU A 182 1.53 11.27 -21.40
CA LEU A 182 1.30 11.68 -20.03
C LEU A 182 2.18 12.87 -19.67
N LYS A 183 1.56 13.87 -19.05
CA LYS A 183 2.27 15.03 -18.53
C LYS A 183 2.83 14.69 -17.15
N PRO A 184 4.06 15.15 -16.82
CA PRO A 184 4.57 15.05 -15.46
C PRO A 184 3.58 15.64 -14.43
N GLY A 185 3.41 14.95 -13.31
CA GLY A 185 2.47 15.31 -12.25
C GLY A 185 1.02 14.95 -12.56
N PHE A 186 0.75 13.98 -13.46
CA PHE A 186 -0.62 13.55 -13.73
C PHE A 186 -1.28 12.87 -12.52
N GLN A 187 -0.50 12.41 -11.55
CA GLN A 187 -0.96 11.86 -10.27
C GLN A 187 -1.11 12.91 -9.17
N LYS A 188 -0.97 14.22 -9.44
CA LYS A 188 -0.96 15.26 -8.39
C LYS A 188 -2.16 15.29 -7.43
N ASN A 189 -3.30 14.75 -7.84
CA ASN A 189 -4.54 14.69 -7.05
C ASN A 189 -4.89 13.27 -6.57
N SER A 190 -3.98 12.33 -6.79
CA SER A 190 -4.09 10.94 -6.37
C SER A 190 -3.48 10.78 -4.98
N THR A 191 -3.80 9.70 -4.28
CA THR A 191 -3.22 9.41 -2.97
C THR A 191 -3.04 7.92 -2.81
N PHE A 192 -1.91 7.50 -2.25
CA PHE A 192 -1.76 6.18 -1.64
C PHE A 192 -1.33 6.40 -0.20
N GLU A 193 -2.09 5.85 0.75
CA GLU A 193 -1.84 6.03 2.17
C GLU A 193 -1.88 4.68 2.88
N ILE A 194 -0.74 4.29 3.46
CA ILE A 194 -0.69 3.17 4.40
C ILE A 194 -1.27 3.67 5.71
N ILE A 195 -2.39 3.08 6.12
CA ILE A 195 -3.12 3.48 7.34
C ILE A 195 -2.82 2.54 8.52
N SER A 196 -2.31 1.34 8.25
CA SER A 196 -1.91 0.38 9.28
C SER A 196 -0.77 -0.48 8.76
N PHE A 197 0.24 -0.69 9.59
CA PHE A 197 1.31 -1.66 9.34
C PHE A 197 1.72 -2.31 10.67
N THR A 198 1.30 -3.55 10.86
CA THR A 198 1.35 -4.21 12.19
C THR A 198 1.99 -5.58 12.08
N ARG A 199 2.96 -5.86 12.97
CA ARG A 199 3.56 -7.19 13.07
C ARG A 199 2.56 -8.19 13.64
N VAL A 200 2.41 -9.31 12.95
CA VAL A 200 1.53 -10.41 13.37
C VAL A 200 2.24 -11.26 14.43
N THR A 201 1.49 -11.80 15.40
CA THR A 201 2.07 -12.59 16.50
C THR A 201 2.77 -13.86 15.98
N SER A 202 2.25 -14.47 14.92
CA SER A 202 2.85 -15.64 14.24
C SER A 202 4.06 -15.30 13.34
N GLY A 203 4.42 -14.02 13.21
CA GLY A 203 5.40 -13.55 12.23
C GLY A 203 4.75 -12.96 10.98
N GLY A 204 5.52 -12.18 10.22
CA GLY A 204 5.02 -11.38 9.11
C GLY A 204 4.33 -10.08 9.55
N TYR A 205 3.69 -9.41 8.59
CA TYR A 205 3.08 -8.09 8.77
C TYR A 205 1.75 -8.00 8.05
N ASN A 206 0.77 -7.40 8.72
CA ASN A 206 -0.47 -6.94 8.11
C ASN A 206 -0.27 -5.48 7.66
N LEU A 207 -0.66 -5.17 6.43
CA LEU A 207 -0.70 -3.83 5.86
C LEU A 207 -2.13 -3.51 5.43
N GLU A 208 -2.60 -2.32 5.77
CA GLU A 208 -3.82 -1.76 5.22
C GLU A 208 -3.53 -0.39 4.60
N ALA A 209 -4.11 -0.14 3.43
CA ALA A 209 -3.95 1.11 2.72
C ALA A 209 -5.26 1.59 2.08
N LYS A 210 -5.37 2.90 1.91
CA LYS A 210 -6.41 3.56 1.12
C LYS A 210 -5.76 4.24 -0.08
N PHE A 211 -6.45 4.24 -1.21
CA PHE A 211 -5.89 4.83 -2.42
C PHE A 211 -6.92 5.40 -3.39
N SER A 212 -6.46 6.39 -4.14
CA SER A 212 -7.04 6.88 -5.39
C SER A 212 -5.89 7.07 -6.37
N ALA A 213 -6.16 6.88 -7.67
CA ALA A 213 -5.16 7.02 -8.71
C ALA A 213 -5.78 7.53 -10.01
N VAL A 214 -4.97 8.17 -10.83
CA VAL A 214 -5.22 8.21 -12.27
C VAL A 214 -4.62 6.92 -12.83
N VAL A 215 -5.37 6.18 -13.63
CA VAL A 215 -4.87 4.97 -14.30
C VAL A 215 -5.05 5.12 -15.80
N VAL A 216 -4.12 4.59 -16.57
CA VAL A 216 -4.04 4.82 -18.02
C VAL A 216 -4.13 3.50 -18.76
N ASP A 217 -4.84 3.48 -19.88
CA ASP A 217 -4.94 2.28 -20.72
C ASP A 217 -3.57 1.92 -21.30
N GLY A 218 -3.25 0.62 -21.27
CA GLY A 218 -1.95 0.08 -21.71
C GLY A 218 -1.56 0.39 -23.15
N PHE A 219 -2.54 0.72 -24.02
CA PHE A 219 -2.31 0.94 -25.45
C PHE A 219 -2.56 2.38 -25.88
N THR A 220 -3.50 3.07 -25.24
CA THR A 220 -3.92 4.42 -25.66
C THR A 220 -3.45 5.52 -24.72
N GLU A 221 -2.98 5.18 -23.50
CA GLU A 221 -2.77 6.13 -22.39
C GLU A 221 -4.01 6.96 -22.03
N GLU A 222 -5.21 6.52 -22.43
CA GLU A 222 -6.47 7.14 -22.03
C GLU A 222 -6.64 7.04 -20.51
N GLN A 223 -6.83 8.19 -19.86
CA GLN A 223 -6.87 8.30 -18.42
C GLN A 223 -8.26 7.99 -17.85
N LYS A 224 -8.28 7.21 -16.79
CA LYS A 224 -9.44 6.96 -15.93
C LYS A 224 -9.09 7.29 -14.49
N LYS A 225 -10.13 7.47 -13.68
CA LYS A 225 -9.98 7.64 -12.24
C LYS A 225 -10.30 6.33 -11.53
N LEU A 226 -9.38 5.95 -10.66
CA LEU A 226 -9.58 4.95 -9.64
C LEU A 226 -9.90 5.66 -8.34
N GLU A 227 -11.05 5.34 -7.78
CA GLU A 227 -11.57 5.94 -6.54
C GLU A 227 -11.88 4.87 -5.50
N ASN A 228 -12.02 5.28 -4.24
CA ASN A 228 -12.43 4.42 -3.12
C ASN A 228 -11.59 3.14 -2.98
N GLY A 229 -10.30 3.23 -3.31
CA GLY A 229 -9.36 2.12 -3.21
C GLY A 229 -9.12 1.74 -1.74
N TYR A 230 -9.21 0.46 -1.45
CA TYR A 230 -8.82 -0.12 -0.17
C TYR A 230 -8.07 -1.44 -0.41
N LEU A 231 -6.95 -1.60 0.29
CA LEU A 231 -6.03 -2.71 0.15
C LEU A 231 -5.75 -3.30 1.53
N ARG A 232 -5.79 -4.63 1.65
CA ARG A 232 -5.26 -5.39 2.77
C ARG A 232 -4.27 -6.41 2.24
N LEU A 233 -3.11 -6.46 2.87
CA LEU A 233 -2.06 -7.43 2.57
C LEU A 233 -1.56 -8.08 3.87
N TYR A 234 -1.24 -9.35 3.79
CA TYR A 234 -0.37 -10.04 4.72
C TYR A 234 0.87 -10.50 3.96
N PHE A 235 2.06 -10.13 4.46
CA PHE A 235 3.29 -10.64 3.87
C PHE A 235 4.35 -10.95 4.91
N THR A 236 5.11 -11.99 4.62
CA THR A 236 6.35 -12.35 5.32
C THR A 236 7.51 -11.83 4.47
N PRO A 237 8.24 -10.80 4.92
CA PRO A 237 9.36 -10.29 4.16
C PRO A 237 10.41 -11.39 3.98
N PHE A 238 10.82 -11.61 2.73
CA PHE A 238 11.91 -12.51 2.42
C PHE A 238 13.23 -11.88 2.91
N VAL A 239 13.97 -12.61 3.74
CA VAL A 239 15.31 -12.22 4.15
C VAL A 239 16.25 -13.25 3.55
N ALA A 240 17.25 -12.80 2.78
CA ALA A 240 18.32 -13.69 2.37
C ALA A 240 18.98 -14.27 3.63
N ALA A 241 19.21 -15.58 3.67
CA ALA A 241 19.95 -16.19 4.76
C ALA A 241 21.34 -15.52 4.84
N GLU A 242 21.69 -15.00 6.02
CA GLU A 242 23.04 -14.52 6.33
C GLU A 242 24.06 -15.66 6.32
#